data_AF-A0A7S2EHG8-F1
#
_entry.id   AF-A0A7S2EHG8-F1
#
_cell.length_a   1.000
_cell.length_b   1.000
_cell.length_c   1.000
_cell.angle_alpha   90.00
_cell.angle_beta   90.00
_cell.angle_gamma   90.00
#
_symmetry.space_group_name_H-M   'P 1'
#
loop_
_entity.id
_entity.type
_entity.pdbx_description
1 polymer ?
#
loop_
_entity_poly.entity_id
_entity_poly.type
_entity_poly.pdbx_seq_one_letter_code
_entity_poly.pdbx_strand_id
1 'polypeptide(L)'
;RPIAKMSVRLILCCVIAFSIVVMQSSGLSPNVAGWKQSERNFAKSITSRVRATLDEAGVLDVERPIKIKAERLDTNAEQHPIEDTTSDSKVITKIVHFQRHAQGYHNLIGEMHRENGMDIDFDSTDPSKNPFVRPEIVDSPLTETGRQQSLARQEQASLLNPEVIIVSPLCRTIQTALLSFTNHQGGQIPWIAHEGCREELGLLICNKRRNLSQTKAEFPQIDFGLVASEEDSLFHPTKRESHMEKSERAYKFLTDFVRTRPEKEMAVVSHSAYLFNMCNAVIDCGDDEELKSWFLTSEIRSMRLTFEC
;
A
#
# COMPACT_ATOMS: atom_id res chain seq x y z
N ARG A 1 22.36 -24.70 42.40
CA ARG A 1 21.43 -25.42 41.50
C ARG A 1 21.00 -24.44 40.42
N PRO A 2 21.43 -24.60 39.16
CA PRO A 2 21.09 -23.67 38.09
C PRO A 2 19.72 -24.04 37.50
N ILE A 3 18.80 -23.08 37.40
CA ILE A 3 17.62 -23.20 36.56
C ILE A 3 17.98 -22.58 35.21
N ALA A 4 17.71 -23.34 34.17
CA ALA A 4 18.29 -23.25 32.85
C ALA A 4 17.94 -21.97 32.10
N LYS A 5 18.93 -21.43 31.37
CA LYS A 5 18.75 -20.54 30.23
C LYS A 5 18.01 -21.32 29.14
N MET A 6 16.69 -21.22 29.10
CA MET A 6 15.92 -21.67 27.94
C MET A 6 16.06 -20.60 26.85
N SER A 7 16.72 -20.98 25.74
CA SER A 7 17.03 -20.08 24.64
C SER A 7 15.72 -19.55 24.00
N VAL A 8 15.66 -18.24 23.76
CA VAL A 8 14.55 -17.52 23.08
C VAL A 8 14.17 -18.18 21.74
N ARG A 9 15.09 -18.91 21.10
CA ARG A 9 14.82 -19.73 19.91
C ARG A 9 13.78 -20.84 20.13
N LEU A 10 13.68 -21.41 21.33
CA LEU A 10 12.75 -22.51 21.62
C LEU A 10 11.31 -22.01 21.78
N ILE A 11 11.13 -20.80 22.31
CA ILE A 11 9.81 -20.15 22.43
C ILE A 11 9.28 -19.76 21.04
N LEU A 12 10.14 -19.28 20.15
CA LEU A 12 9.75 -18.92 18.77
C LEU A 12 9.35 -20.15 17.93
N CYS A 13 10.05 -21.28 18.08
CA CYS A 13 9.68 -22.53 17.41
C CYS A 13 8.36 -23.13 17.94
N CYS A 14 8.06 -22.99 19.23
CA CYS A 14 6.81 -23.48 19.81
C CYS A 14 5.58 -22.67 19.36
N VAL A 15 5.71 -21.36 19.11
CA VAL A 15 4.61 -20.52 18.57
C VAL A 15 4.30 -20.88 17.11
N ILE A 16 5.32 -21.21 16.31
CA ILE A 16 5.13 -21.66 14.92
C ILE A 16 4.48 -23.05 14.87
N ALA A 17 4.91 -23.98 15.73
CA ALA A 17 4.35 -25.33 15.78
C ALA A 17 2.90 -25.38 16.30
N PHE A 18 2.52 -24.50 17.24
CA PHE A 18 1.15 -24.45 17.76
C PHE A 18 0.16 -23.89 16.72
N SER A 19 0.63 -23.01 15.83
CA SER A 19 -0.18 -22.46 14.72
C SER A 19 -0.51 -23.52 13.67
N ILE A 20 0.37 -24.50 13.43
CA ILE A 20 0.16 -25.58 12.45
C ILE A 20 -0.85 -26.63 12.95
N VAL A 21 -0.88 -26.90 14.27
CA VAL A 21 -1.77 -27.94 14.84
C VAL A 21 -3.22 -27.45 14.98
N VAL A 22 -3.44 -26.14 15.21
CA VAL A 22 -4.81 -25.58 15.28
C VAL A 22 -5.47 -25.49 13.89
N MET A 23 -4.69 -25.45 12.81
CA MET A 23 -5.21 -25.46 11.43
C MET A 23 -5.86 -26.80 11.02
N GLN A 24 -5.60 -27.91 11.72
CA GLN A 24 -6.13 -29.23 11.34
C GLN A 24 -7.41 -29.65 12.10
N SER A 25 -7.81 -28.94 13.16
CA SER A 25 -8.92 -29.37 14.03
C SER A 25 -10.18 -28.51 13.95
N SER A 26 -10.15 -27.37 13.24
CA SER A 26 -11.35 -26.60 12.96
C SER A 26 -11.66 -26.71 11.46
N GLY A 27 -12.63 -27.56 11.12
CA GLY A 27 -13.17 -27.72 9.75
C GLY A 27 -13.90 -26.49 9.22
N LEU A 28 -13.36 -25.29 9.47
CA LEU A 28 -13.75 -24.03 8.85
C LEU A 28 -12.93 -23.89 7.58
N SER A 29 -13.54 -24.19 6.44
CA SER A 29 -13.07 -23.71 5.15
C SER A 29 -12.82 -22.21 5.25
N PRO A 30 -11.59 -21.71 5.03
CA PRO A 30 -11.32 -20.29 5.04
C PRO A 30 -11.91 -19.70 3.77
N ASN A 31 -13.17 -19.26 3.84
CA ASN A 31 -13.78 -18.42 2.83
C ASN A 31 -13.20 -17.00 2.94
N VAL A 32 -11.87 -16.87 2.78
CA VAL A 32 -11.05 -15.64 2.98
C VAL A 32 -10.92 -14.85 1.67
N ALA A 33 -11.54 -15.32 0.58
CA ALA A 33 -11.39 -14.71 -0.74
C ALA A 33 -12.16 -13.39 -0.95
N GLY A 34 -13.08 -13.01 -0.05
CA GLY A 34 -13.97 -11.87 -0.25
C GLY A 34 -13.90 -10.80 0.85
N TRP A 35 -13.96 -9.53 0.45
CA TRP A 35 -14.18 -8.40 1.37
C TRP A 35 -15.58 -8.46 1.98
N LYS A 36 -15.74 -7.97 3.21
CA LYS A 36 -17.05 -7.84 3.86
C LYS A 36 -17.91 -6.82 3.12
N GLN A 37 -19.24 -6.96 3.23
CA GLN A 37 -20.16 -5.97 2.67
C GLN A 37 -19.97 -4.58 3.28
N SER A 38 -19.62 -4.52 4.58
CA SER A 38 -19.30 -3.27 5.27
C SER A 38 -18.07 -2.57 4.67
N GLU A 39 -17.03 -3.32 4.29
CA GLU A 39 -15.83 -2.78 3.64
C GLU A 39 -16.18 -2.21 2.25
N ARG A 40 -16.97 -2.94 1.46
CA ARG A 40 -17.45 -2.46 0.15
C ARG A 40 -18.30 -1.19 0.27
N ASN A 41 -19.23 -1.17 1.22
CA ASN A 41 -20.09 0.00 1.45
C ASN A 41 -19.26 1.21 1.90
N PHE A 42 -18.27 0.99 2.78
CA PHE A 42 -17.34 2.04 3.19
C PHE A 42 -16.53 2.58 2.01
N ALA A 43 -15.97 1.71 1.16
CA ALA A 43 -15.23 2.12 -0.03
C ALA A 43 -16.08 2.98 -0.98
N LYS A 44 -17.35 2.61 -1.22
CA LYS A 44 -18.28 3.41 -2.03
C LYS A 44 -18.57 4.79 -1.42
N SER A 45 -18.85 4.82 -0.12
CA SER A 45 -19.12 6.07 0.62
C SER A 45 -17.92 7.01 0.60
N ILE A 46 -16.73 6.49 0.90
CA ILE A 46 -15.48 7.26 0.87
C ILE A 46 -15.13 7.73 -0.53
N THR A 47 -15.32 6.90 -1.56
CA THR A 47 -15.06 7.28 -2.96
C THR A 47 -15.81 8.57 -3.30
N SER A 48 -17.11 8.61 -3.00
CA SER A 48 -17.95 9.78 -3.29
C SER A 48 -17.48 11.01 -2.51
N ARG A 49 -17.21 10.85 -1.21
CA ARG A 49 -16.82 11.96 -0.33
C ARG A 49 -15.45 12.54 -0.69
N VAL A 50 -14.45 11.69 -0.89
CA VAL A 50 -13.08 12.14 -1.15
C VAL A 50 -12.95 12.68 -2.57
N ARG A 51 -13.70 12.16 -3.55
CA ARG A 51 -13.69 12.74 -4.90
C ARG A 51 -14.17 14.20 -4.91
N ALA A 52 -15.20 14.52 -4.13
CA ALA A 52 -15.64 15.91 -3.96
C ALA A 52 -14.54 16.81 -3.36
N THR A 53 -13.78 16.33 -2.38
CA THR A 53 -12.69 17.12 -1.79
C THR A 53 -11.48 17.27 -2.71
N LEU A 54 -11.28 16.37 -3.69
CA LEU A 54 -10.26 16.54 -4.73
C LEU A 54 -10.65 17.67 -5.70
N ASP A 55 -11.91 17.70 -6.12
CA ASP A 55 -12.46 18.75 -6.99
C ASP A 55 -12.38 20.12 -6.31
N GLU A 56 -12.84 20.22 -5.06
CA GLU A 56 -12.72 21.45 -4.25
C GLU A 56 -11.27 21.92 -4.05
N ALA A 57 -10.32 20.98 -4.00
CA ALA A 57 -8.90 21.30 -3.89
C ALA A 57 -8.26 21.72 -5.23
N GLY A 58 -9.01 21.69 -6.34
CA GLY A 58 -8.54 22.05 -7.69
C GLY A 58 -7.47 21.11 -8.23
N VAL A 59 -7.34 19.89 -7.68
CA VAL A 59 -6.27 18.97 -8.09
C VAL A 59 -6.59 18.21 -9.37
N LEU A 60 -7.87 18.19 -9.78
CA LEU A 60 -8.34 17.53 -10.99
C LEU A 60 -7.99 18.31 -12.27
N ASP A 61 -7.84 19.64 -12.16
CA ASP A 61 -7.57 20.55 -13.28
C ASP A 61 -6.07 20.84 -13.49
N VAL A 62 -5.19 20.12 -12.80
CA VAL A 62 -3.75 20.37 -12.87
C VAL A 62 -3.19 19.87 -14.20
N GLU A 63 -2.72 20.79 -15.03
CA GLU A 63 -2.01 20.47 -16.26
C GLU A 63 -0.62 19.90 -15.97
N ARG A 64 -0.40 18.65 -16.39
CA ARG A 64 0.86 17.91 -16.19
C ARG A 64 1.62 17.76 -17.51
N PRO A 65 2.94 18.05 -17.54
CA PRO A 65 3.76 17.95 -18.75
C PRO A 65 3.80 16.54 -19.36
N ILE A 66 3.87 15.51 -18.51
CA ILE A 66 3.80 14.12 -18.94
C ILE A 66 2.39 13.63 -18.62
N LYS A 67 1.63 13.26 -19.64
CA LYS A 67 0.31 12.65 -19.45
C LYS A 67 0.50 11.17 -19.13
N ILE A 68 -0.22 10.66 -18.13
CA ILE A 68 -0.15 9.26 -17.71
C ILE A 68 -1.54 8.67 -17.91
N LYS A 69 -1.70 7.77 -18.87
CA LYS A 69 -2.94 7.03 -19.10
C LYS A 69 -2.85 5.65 -18.45
N ALA A 70 -3.96 5.17 -17.88
CA ALA A 70 -4.06 3.82 -17.35
C ALA A 70 -5.15 3.01 -18.04
N GLU A 71 -4.79 1.80 -18.43
CA GLU A 71 -5.73 0.76 -18.84
C GLU A 71 -5.71 -0.35 -17.80
N ARG A 72 -6.89 -0.77 -17.33
CA ARG A 72 -7.00 -1.89 -16.39
C ARG A 72 -6.65 -3.20 -17.10
N LEU A 73 -5.84 -4.02 -16.44
CA LEU A 73 -5.50 -5.36 -16.92
C LEU A 73 -6.24 -6.41 -16.10
N ASP A 74 -6.97 -7.29 -16.77
CA ASP A 74 -7.61 -8.44 -16.15
C ASP A 74 -6.56 -9.51 -15.86
N THR A 75 -6.42 -9.90 -14.59
CA THR A 75 -5.44 -10.92 -14.16
C THR A 75 -5.71 -12.33 -14.69
N ASN A 76 -6.82 -12.53 -15.41
CA ASN A 76 -7.24 -13.82 -15.99
C ASN A 76 -7.13 -13.86 -17.54
N ALA A 77 -6.84 -12.73 -18.19
CA ALA A 77 -6.67 -12.68 -19.64
C ALA A 77 -5.20 -12.86 -19.99
N GLU A 78 -4.91 -13.65 -21.02
CA GLU A 78 -3.54 -13.81 -21.54
C GLU A 78 -2.92 -12.43 -21.77
N GLN A 79 -1.85 -12.14 -21.04
CA GLN A 79 -1.11 -10.89 -21.21
C GLN A 79 -0.42 -10.95 -22.57
N HIS A 80 -0.96 -10.23 -23.55
CA HIS A 80 -0.25 -10.04 -24.81
C HIS A 80 1.09 -9.32 -24.52
N PRO A 81 2.21 -9.84 -25.05
CA PRO A 81 3.51 -9.21 -24.91
C PRO A 81 3.40 -7.72 -25.25
N ILE A 82 4.10 -6.87 -24.49
CA ILE A 82 4.30 -5.48 -24.89
C ILE A 82 5.06 -5.53 -26.23
N GLU A 83 4.34 -5.40 -27.34
CA GLU A 83 4.96 -5.18 -28.65
C GLU A 83 5.71 -3.85 -28.55
N ASP A 84 7.03 -3.89 -28.72
CA ASP A 84 7.88 -2.71 -28.92
C ASP A 84 7.46 -2.07 -30.25
N THR A 85 6.35 -1.34 -30.23
CA THR A 85 5.91 -0.52 -31.35
C THR A 85 6.63 0.81 -31.28
N THR A 86 7.64 0.90 -32.15
CA THR A 86 8.21 2.12 -32.74
C THR A 86 9.28 2.86 -31.95
N SER A 87 10.37 3.11 -32.68
CA SER A 87 11.53 3.90 -32.34
C SER A 87 11.22 5.41 -32.31
N ASP A 88 10.16 5.81 -31.62
CA ASP A 88 9.83 7.22 -31.40
C ASP A 88 9.91 7.52 -29.90
N SER A 89 10.92 8.30 -29.53
CA SER A 89 11.38 8.61 -28.17
C SER A 89 10.37 9.29 -27.21
N LYS A 90 9.05 9.21 -27.45
CA LYS A 90 8.02 10.02 -26.76
C LYS A 90 7.00 9.24 -25.92
N VAL A 91 6.88 7.93 -26.10
CA VAL A 91 5.88 7.12 -25.38
C VAL A 91 6.57 5.98 -24.65
N ILE A 92 6.34 5.88 -23.33
CA ILE A 92 6.87 4.79 -22.49
C ILE A 92 5.68 4.05 -21.89
N THR A 93 5.70 2.72 -21.95
CA THR A 93 4.65 1.89 -21.34
C THR A 93 5.24 0.99 -20.27
N LYS A 94 4.52 0.86 -19.14
CA LYS A 94 4.86 0.01 -17.98
C LYS A 94 3.62 -0.78 -17.55
N ILE A 95 3.80 -2.00 -17.05
CA ILE A 95 2.77 -2.72 -16.31
C ILE A 95 3.04 -2.50 -14.82
N VAL A 96 2.06 -2.01 -14.08
CA VAL A 96 2.19 -1.74 -12.64
C VAL A 96 1.03 -2.36 -11.88
N HIS A 97 1.36 -3.22 -10.92
CA HIS A 97 0.42 -3.84 -9.99
C HIS A 97 0.40 -3.05 -8.68
N PHE A 98 -0.62 -2.22 -8.51
CA PHE A 98 -0.81 -1.46 -7.28
C PHE A 98 -1.54 -2.31 -6.24
N GLN A 99 -0.94 -2.50 -5.08
CA GLN A 99 -1.57 -3.16 -3.95
C GLN A 99 -1.77 -2.18 -2.79
N ARG A 100 -2.99 -2.08 -2.25
CA ARG A 100 -3.20 -1.43 -0.94
C ARG A 100 -2.74 -2.38 0.15
N HIS A 101 -2.06 -1.89 1.19
CA HIS A 101 -1.79 -2.69 2.37
C HIS A 101 -3.07 -3.35 2.95
N ALA A 102 -2.91 -4.49 3.57
CA ALA A 102 -3.98 -5.20 4.26
C ALA A 102 -4.36 -4.51 5.59
N GLN A 103 -5.34 -5.02 6.32
CA GLN A 103 -5.80 -4.40 7.57
C GLN A 103 -4.65 -4.21 8.58
N GLY A 104 -4.34 -2.96 8.88
CA GLY A 104 -3.46 -2.58 9.99
C GLY A 104 -4.24 -2.24 11.25
N TYR A 105 -3.54 -2.13 12.39
CA TYR A 105 -4.18 -1.73 13.66
C TYR A 105 -4.91 -0.38 13.55
N HIS A 106 -4.39 0.58 12.79
CA HIS A 106 -5.09 1.84 12.52
C HIS A 106 -6.44 1.61 11.79
N ASN A 107 -6.54 0.66 10.84
CA ASN A 107 -7.82 0.36 10.19
C ASN A 107 -8.81 -0.24 11.17
N LEU A 108 -8.35 -1.17 12.02
CA LEU A 108 -9.18 -1.78 13.06
C LEU A 108 -9.69 -0.72 14.04
N ILE A 109 -8.83 0.20 14.48
CA ILE A 109 -9.22 1.32 15.35
C ILE A 109 -10.29 2.19 14.66
N GLY A 110 -10.09 2.54 13.39
CA GLY A 110 -11.07 3.32 12.62
C GLY A 110 -12.38 2.57 12.34
N GLU A 111 -12.36 1.24 12.24
CA GLU A 111 -13.56 0.39 12.17
C GLU A 111 -14.30 0.40 13.50
N MET A 112 -13.62 0.13 14.62
CA MET A 112 -14.22 0.16 15.95
C MET A 112 -14.84 1.52 16.29
N HIS A 113 -14.21 2.65 15.93
CA HIS A 113 -14.80 3.97 16.17
C HIS A 113 -16.13 4.13 15.43
N ARG A 114 -16.17 3.76 14.14
CA ARG A 114 -17.39 3.82 13.32
C ARG A 114 -18.48 2.88 13.82
N GLU A 115 -18.13 1.66 14.21
CA GLU A 115 -19.07 0.67 14.75
C GLU A 115 -19.71 1.13 16.06
N ASN A 116 -19.01 1.93 16.85
CA ASN A 116 -19.53 2.54 18.07
C ASN A 116 -20.21 3.90 17.83
N GLY A 117 -20.41 4.31 16.57
CA GLY A 117 -21.04 5.57 16.22
C GLY A 117 -20.23 6.81 16.62
N MET A 118 -18.91 6.68 16.77
CA MET A 118 -18.02 7.78 17.09
C MET A 118 -17.49 8.43 15.82
N ASP A 119 -17.71 9.73 15.69
CA ASP A 119 -17.12 10.53 14.62
C ASP A 119 -15.62 10.73 14.86
N ILE A 120 -14.86 10.75 13.76
CA ILE A 120 -13.42 11.02 13.79
C ILE A 120 -13.17 12.35 13.09
N ASP A 121 -12.63 13.30 13.85
CA ASP A 121 -12.10 14.54 13.31
C ASP A 121 -10.64 14.31 12.90
N PHE A 122 -10.42 14.04 11.62
CA PHE A 122 -9.08 13.74 11.09
C PHE A 122 -8.11 14.93 11.15
N ASP A 123 -8.61 16.15 11.31
CA ASP A 123 -7.81 17.37 11.35
C ASP A 123 -7.48 17.82 12.78
N SER A 124 -8.17 17.24 13.77
CA SER A 124 -7.90 17.48 15.18
C SER A 124 -6.57 16.86 15.65
N THR A 125 -5.80 17.62 16.43
CA THR A 125 -4.62 17.16 17.17
C THR A 125 -4.96 16.54 18.52
N ASP A 126 -6.24 16.50 18.90
CA ASP A 126 -6.72 15.94 20.17
C ASP A 126 -6.99 14.43 20.05
N PRO A 127 -6.26 13.56 20.78
CA PRO A 127 -6.41 12.10 20.72
C PRO A 127 -7.75 11.56 21.21
N SER A 128 -8.57 12.40 21.86
CA SER A 128 -9.96 12.06 22.23
C SER A 128 -10.93 12.18 21.05
N LYS A 129 -10.62 13.04 20.06
CA LYS A 129 -11.40 13.27 18.84
C LYS A 129 -10.82 12.56 17.62
N ASN A 130 -9.51 12.35 17.64
CA ASN A 130 -8.75 11.73 16.57
C ASN A 130 -7.92 10.58 17.12
N PRO A 131 -8.36 9.31 17.01
CA PRO A 131 -7.55 8.21 17.49
C PRO A 131 -6.23 8.06 16.72
N PHE A 132 -6.10 8.69 15.54
CA PHE A 132 -4.94 8.56 14.67
C PHE A 132 -3.74 9.42 15.08
N VAL A 133 -3.91 10.33 16.04
CA VAL A 133 -2.80 11.14 16.61
C VAL A 133 -2.25 10.56 17.92
N ARG A 134 -2.62 9.33 18.25
CA ARG A 134 -2.12 8.63 19.43
C ARG A 134 -0.69 8.12 19.21
N PRO A 135 0.26 8.34 20.13
CA PRO A 135 1.64 7.92 19.95
C PRO A 135 1.80 6.40 19.83
N GLU A 136 0.89 5.62 20.41
CA GLU A 136 0.93 4.15 20.45
C GLU A 136 0.73 3.49 19.08
N ILE A 137 0.20 4.24 18.10
CA ILE A 137 -0.12 3.69 16.78
C ILE A 137 0.89 4.09 15.70
N VAL A 138 2.02 4.67 16.08
CA VAL A 138 3.13 4.99 15.17
C VAL A 138 3.50 3.79 14.32
N ASP A 139 3.63 4.00 13.01
CA ASP A 139 3.97 2.97 12.03
C ASP A 139 3.20 1.65 12.23
N SER A 140 1.88 1.76 12.44
CA SER A 140 1.01 0.64 12.81
C SER A 140 1.22 -0.61 11.94
N PRO A 141 1.52 -1.78 12.54
CA PRO A 141 1.68 -3.03 11.81
C PRO A 141 0.33 -3.64 11.38
N LEU A 142 0.40 -4.73 10.61
CA LEU A 142 -0.78 -5.55 10.27
C LEU A 142 -1.38 -6.22 11.51
N THR A 143 -2.70 -6.34 11.52
CA THR A 143 -3.43 -7.25 12.41
C THR A 143 -3.31 -8.69 11.90
N GLU A 144 -3.77 -9.66 12.68
CA GLU A 144 -3.87 -11.05 12.19
C GLU A 144 -4.78 -11.15 10.96
N THR A 145 -5.92 -10.43 10.97
CA THR A 145 -6.78 -10.33 9.79
C THR A 145 -6.03 -9.77 8.58
N GLY A 146 -5.21 -8.72 8.77
CA GLY A 146 -4.38 -8.19 7.69
C GLY A 146 -3.35 -9.19 7.15
N ARG A 147 -2.78 -10.03 8.00
CA ARG A 147 -1.88 -11.10 7.56
C ARG A 147 -2.62 -12.12 6.71
N GLN A 148 -3.78 -12.59 7.15
CA GLN A 148 -4.61 -13.53 6.38
C GLN A 148 -5.09 -12.92 5.04
N GLN A 149 -5.46 -11.64 5.03
CA GLN A 149 -5.79 -10.91 3.80
C GLN A 149 -4.61 -10.82 2.82
N SER A 150 -3.38 -10.72 3.32
CA SER A 150 -2.17 -10.69 2.48
C SER A 150 -1.84 -12.08 1.94
N LEU A 151 -1.93 -13.12 2.79
CA LEU A 151 -1.75 -14.52 2.39
C LEU A 151 -2.75 -14.95 1.32
N ALA A 152 -4.01 -14.50 1.42
CA ALA A 152 -5.04 -14.77 0.44
C ALA A 152 -4.79 -14.13 -0.94
N ARG A 153 -3.77 -13.28 -1.10
CA ARG A 153 -3.34 -12.72 -2.39
C ARG A 153 -2.19 -13.49 -3.04
N GLN A 154 -1.62 -14.51 -2.39
CA GLN A 154 -0.45 -15.23 -2.93
C GLN A 154 -0.72 -15.87 -4.29
N GLU A 155 -1.88 -16.49 -4.49
CA GLU A 155 -2.26 -17.07 -5.78
C GLU A 155 -2.29 -15.98 -6.86
N GLN A 156 -3.04 -14.90 -6.63
CA GLN A 156 -3.12 -13.77 -7.54
C GLN A 156 -1.74 -13.16 -7.83
N ALA A 157 -0.90 -12.97 -6.81
CA ALA A 157 0.44 -12.39 -6.94
C ALA A 157 1.43 -13.33 -7.64
N SER A 158 1.25 -14.64 -7.55
CA SER A 158 2.08 -15.64 -8.23
C SER A 158 1.88 -15.69 -9.74
N LEU A 159 0.74 -15.16 -10.22
CA LEU A 159 0.43 -15.03 -11.65
C LEU A 159 1.02 -13.76 -12.28
N LEU A 160 1.57 -12.86 -11.46
CA LEU A 160 2.24 -11.64 -11.89
C LEU A 160 3.74 -11.91 -12.04
N ASN A 161 4.41 -11.16 -12.92
CA ASN A 161 5.84 -11.27 -13.18
C ASN A 161 6.58 -9.94 -12.91
N PRO A 162 6.43 -9.30 -11.73
CA PRO A 162 7.15 -8.08 -11.43
C PRO A 162 8.66 -8.32 -11.45
N GLU A 163 9.39 -7.44 -12.13
CA GLU A 163 10.86 -7.43 -12.15
C GLU A 163 11.43 -6.63 -10.97
N VAL A 164 10.56 -5.88 -10.26
CA VAL A 164 10.86 -5.15 -9.03
C VAL A 164 9.61 -5.00 -8.17
N ILE A 165 9.77 -5.11 -6.85
CA ILE A 165 8.71 -4.82 -5.86
C ILE A 165 9.07 -3.54 -5.12
N ILE A 166 8.24 -2.52 -5.28
CA ILE A 166 8.38 -1.22 -4.62
C ILE A 166 7.37 -1.16 -3.48
N VAL A 167 7.83 -0.77 -2.29
CA VAL A 167 7.00 -0.68 -1.10
C VAL A 167 7.11 0.71 -0.49
N SER A 168 6.03 1.21 0.10
CA SER A 168 6.20 2.31 1.05
C SER A 168 7.02 1.81 2.25
N PRO A 169 7.84 2.67 2.88
CA PRO A 169 8.67 2.30 4.02
C PRO A 169 7.90 2.10 5.34
N LEU A 170 6.56 2.19 5.34
CA LEU A 170 5.74 1.90 6.51
C LEU A 170 5.59 0.37 6.72
N CYS A 171 5.65 -0.07 7.97
CA CYS A 171 5.70 -1.47 8.38
C CYS A 171 4.56 -2.31 7.76
N ARG A 172 3.33 -1.79 7.76
CA ARG A 172 2.17 -2.46 7.15
C ARG A 172 2.31 -2.74 5.66
N THR A 173 2.89 -1.83 4.88
CA THR A 173 3.09 -2.07 3.43
C THR A 173 4.17 -3.10 3.20
N ILE A 174 5.24 -3.06 3.99
CA ILE A 174 6.31 -4.07 3.92
C ILE A 174 5.78 -5.45 4.28
N GLN A 175 5.03 -5.56 5.38
CA GLN A 175 4.42 -6.82 5.81
C GLN A 175 3.43 -7.36 4.77
N THR A 176 2.59 -6.51 4.17
CA THR A 176 1.67 -6.94 3.10
C THR A 176 2.42 -7.43 1.87
N ALA A 177 3.47 -6.71 1.44
CA ALA A 177 4.26 -7.09 0.27
C ALA A 177 4.93 -8.45 0.47
N LEU A 178 5.60 -8.65 1.62
CA LEU A 178 6.32 -9.89 1.94
C LEU A 178 5.40 -11.10 2.04
N LEU A 179 4.17 -10.91 2.52
CA LEU A 179 3.19 -11.99 2.60
C LEU A 179 2.51 -12.28 1.25
N SER A 180 2.18 -11.24 0.47
CA SER A 180 1.45 -11.39 -0.80
C SER A 180 2.36 -11.90 -1.92
N PHE A 181 3.58 -11.36 -2.03
CA PHE A 181 4.53 -11.67 -3.12
C PHE A 181 5.60 -12.68 -2.67
N THR A 182 5.24 -13.67 -1.86
CA THR A 182 6.23 -14.62 -1.29
C THR A 182 6.98 -15.41 -2.38
N ASN A 183 6.30 -15.73 -3.49
CA ASN A 183 6.87 -16.43 -4.65
C ASN A 183 7.98 -15.63 -5.35
N HIS A 184 8.05 -14.32 -5.12
CA HIS A 184 9.04 -13.40 -5.70
C HIS A 184 10.18 -13.05 -4.72
N GLN A 185 10.22 -13.72 -3.56
CA GLN A 185 11.33 -13.60 -2.59
C GLN A 185 12.50 -14.52 -2.97
N GLY A 186 13.65 -14.34 -2.30
CA GLY A 186 14.83 -15.19 -2.51
C GLY A 186 15.93 -14.58 -3.37
N GLY A 187 15.88 -13.27 -3.62
CA GLY A 187 16.97 -12.52 -4.26
C GLY A 187 16.94 -12.50 -5.79
N GLN A 188 15.85 -12.95 -6.40
CA GLN A 188 15.68 -12.95 -7.86
C GLN A 188 15.35 -11.56 -8.42
N ILE A 189 14.60 -10.76 -7.66
CA ILE A 189 14.22 -9.40 -8.03
C ILE A 189 14.48 -8.41 -6.89
N PRO A 190 14.74 -7.12 -7.17
CA PRO A 190 14.93 -6.11 -6.14
C PRO A 190 13.64 -5.81 -5.38
N TRP A 191 13.77 -5.55 -4.08
CA TRP A 191 12.70 -5.05 -3.21
C TRP A 191 13.12 -3.69 -2.67
N ILE A 192 12.41 -2.63 -3.01
CA ILE A 192 12.85 -1.24 -2.78
C ILE A 192 11.82 -0.49 -1.96
N ALA A 193 12.25 0.14 -0.86
CA ALA A 193 11.43 1.09 -0.13
C ALA A 193 11.54 2.49 -0.74
N HIS A 194 10.40 3.12 -1.04
CA HIS A 194 10.36 4.46 -1.64
C HIS A 194 9.35 5.38 -0.92
N GLU A 195 9.81 6.54 -0.45
CA GLU A 195 8.97 7.53 0.27
C GLU A 195 7.83 8.08 -0.61
N GLY A 196 8.05 8.14 -1.93
CA GLY A 196 7.08 8.59 -2.93
C GLY A 196 5.72 7.88 -2.90
N CYS A 197 5.66 6.59 -2.51
CA CYS A 197 4.40 5.83 -2.43
C CYS A 197 3.87 5.66 -0.99
N ARG A 198 4.23 6.55 -0.05
CA ARG A 198 3.65 6.60 1.30
C ARG A 198 2.22 7.10 1.33
N GLU A 199 1.51 6.74 2.39
CA GLU A 199 0.24 7.36 2.74
C GLU A 199 0.40 8.87 2.98
N GLU A 200 -0.73 9.56 3.15
CA GLU A 200 -0.77 10.97 3.55
C GLU A 200 0.22 11.31 4.68
N LEU A 201 1.09 12.28 4.40
CA LEU A 201 2.12 12.72 5.34
C LEU A 201 1.56 13.68 6.41
N GLY A 202 2.19 13.66 7.58
CA GLY A 202 1.89 14.57 8.69
C GLY A 202 0.59 14.26 9.44
N LEU A 203 0.44 14.93 10.59
CA LEU A 203 -0.59 14.84 11.64
C LEU A 203 -0.91 13.43 12.14
N LEU A 204 -1.39 12.55 11.27
CA LEU A 204 -1.80 11.18 11.59
C LEU A 204 -0.57 10.34 11.93
N ILE A 205 -0.35 10.09 13.22
CA ILE A 205 0.81 9.37 13.74
C ILE A 205 0.92 7.95 13.17
N CYS A 206 -0.19 7.30 12.81
CA CYS A 206 -0.15 6.01 12.12
C CYS A 206 0.59 6.04 10.77
N ASN A 207 0.73 7.21 10.15
CA ASN A 207 1.48 7.40 8.91
C ASN A 207 2.91 7.87 9.15
N LYS A 208 3.30 8.17 10.39
CA LYS A 208 4.69 8.47 10.75
C LYS A 208 5.51 7.20 10.73
N ARG A 209 6.62 7.21 9.99
CA ARG A 209 7.61 6.12 9.97
C ARG A 209 8.35 6.11 11.31
N ARG A 210 8.63 4.92 11.83
CA ARG A 210 9.58 4.76 12.94
C ARG A 210 11.02 4.93 12.48
N ASN A 211 11.98 4.84 13.39
CA ASN A 211 13.39 4.98 13.09
C ASN A 211 13.84 3.97 12.00
N LEU A 212 14.62 4.45 11.03
CA LEU A 212 14.97 3.67 9.85
C LEU A 212 15.78 2.43 10.24
N SER A 213 16.68 2.55 11.21
CA SER A 213 17.45 1.43 11.76
C SER A 213 16.57 0.28 12.27
N GLN A 214 15.45 0.59 12.93
CA GLN A 214 14.50 -0.42 13.43
C GLN A 214 13.84 -1.16 12.26
N THR A 215 13.44 -0.41 11.23
CA THR A 215 12.79 -0.99 10.05
C THR A 215 13.76 -1.84 9.22
N LYS A 216 15.01 -1.38 9.04
CA LYS A 216 16.08 -2.16 8.39
C LYS A 216 16.38 -3.45 9.14
N ALA A 217 16.38 -3.41 10.48
CA ALA A 217 16.63 -4.59 11.30
C ALA A 217 15.49 -5.62 11.21
N GLU A 218 14.23 -5.17 11.11
CA GLU A 218 13.07 -6.07 10.96
C GLU A 218 12.94 -6.63 9.52
N PHE A 219 13.33 -5.84 8.51
CA PHE A 219 13.15 -6.19 7.09
C PHE A 219 14.46 -6.07 6.28
N PRO A 220 15.49 -6.89 6.59
CA PRO A 220 16.81 -6.79 5.95
C PRO A 220 16.81 -7.08 4.44
N GLN A 221 15.75 -7.70 3.92
CA GLN A 221 15.58 -8.00 2.49
C GLN A 221 15.10 -6.80 1.66
N ILE A 222 14.70 -5.71 2.28
CA ILE A 222 14.23 -4.50 1.58
C ILE A 222 15.40 -3.51 1.48
N ASP A 223 15.65 -3.00 0.28
CA ASP A 223 16.58 -1.90 0.05
C ASP A 223 15.93 -0.57 0.44
N PHE A 224 16.50 0.08 1.45
CA PHE A 224 16.09 1.40 1.93
C PHE A 224 17.05 2.51 1.48
N GLY A 225 17.88 2.29 0.45
CA GLY A 225 18.85 3.26 -0.06
C GLY A 225 18.23 4.58 -0.52
N LEU A 226 16.94 4.59 -0.86
CA LEU A 226 16.18 5.77 -1.28
C LEU A 226 15.45 6.48 -0.12
N VAL A 227 15.58 5.98 1.11
CA VAL A 227 15.03 6.62 2.32
C VAL A 227 16.12 7.48 2.97
N ALA A 228 15.93 8.80 2.92
CA ALA A 228 17.00 9.77 3.14
C ALA A 228 17.48 9.92 4.60
N SER A 229 16.62 9.69 5.60
CA SER A 229 16.91 10.06 7.00
C SER A 229 16.54 8.95 8.00
N GLU A 230 17.29 8.89 9.12
CA GLU A 230 17.00 7.97 10.23
C GLU A 230 15.61 8.24 10.83
N GLU A 231 15.39 9.48 11.26
CA GLU A 231 14.10 10.01 11.69
C GLU A 231 13.19 10.30 10.49
N ASP A 232 11.88 10.38 10.70
CA ASP A 232 10.91 10.72 9.66
C ASP A 232 10.84 12.24 9.43
N SER A 233 11.71 12.74 8.54
CA SER A 233 11.80 14.17 8.21
C SER A 233 10.62 14.71 7.38
N LEU A 234 9.81 13.82 6.80
CA LEU A 234 8.63 14.20 6.00
C LEU A 234 7.37 14.36 6.87
N PHE A 235 7.40 13.96 8.13
CA PHE A 235 6.26 14.05 9.02
C PHE A 235 6.14 15.43 9.67
N HIS A 236 5.02 16.11 9.43
CA HIS A 236 4.67 17.35 10.12
C HIS A 236 3.72 17.08 11.29
N PRO A 237 3.99 17.52 12.53
CA PRO A 237 3.23 17.11 13.71
C PRO A 237 1.78 17.60 13.75
N THR A 238 1.47 18.70 13.08
CA THR A 238 0.17 19.38 13.19
C THR A 238 -0.52 19.67 11.86
N LYS A 239 0.06 19.25 10.73
CA LYS A 239 -0.43 19.56 9.39
C LYS A 239 -0.47 18.27 8.59
N ARG A 240 -1.61 18.00 7.96
CA ARG A 240 -1.75 16.94 6.96
C ARG A 240 -1.24 17.43 5.62
N GLU A 241 -0.66 16.52 4.85
CA GLU A 241 -0.40 16.71 3.44
C GLU A 241 -1.71 16.97 2.70
N SER A 242 -1.77 18.09 1.99
CA SER A 242 -2.92 18.44 1.17
C SER A 242 -3.08 17.49 -0.02
N HIS A 243 -4.27 17.47 -0.63
CA HIS A 243 -4.48 16.72 -1.87
C HIS A 243 -3.51 17.16 -2.97
N MET A 244 -3.17 18.45 -3.07
CA MET A 244 -2.22 18.98 -4.05
C MET A 244 -0.80 18.43 -3.80
N GLU A 245 -0.28 18.57 -2.58
CA GLU A 245 1.05 18.07 -2.20
C GLU A 245 1.17 16.55 -2.46
N LYS A 246 0.12 15.79 -2.11
CA LYS A 246 0.04 14.34 -2.33
C LYS A 246 0.00 13.96 -3.81
N SER A 247 -0.79 14.68 -4.61
CA SER A 247 -0.87 14.45 -6.07
C SER A 247 0.45 14.81 -6.77
N GLU A 248 1.13 15.88 -6.34
CA GLU A 248 2.47 16.22 -6.85
C GLU A 248 3.53 15.17 -6.49
N ARG A 249 3.46 14.64 -5.26
CA ARG A 249 4.34 13.54 -4.84
C ARG A 249 4.07 12.27 -5.64
N ALA A 250 2.80 11.92 -5.86
CA ALA A 250 2.44 10.77 -6.68
C ALA A 250 2.87 10.93 -8.14
N TYR A 251 2.69 12.13 -8.71
CA TYR A 251 3.16 12.45 -10.06
C TYR A 251 4.67 12.26 -10.19
N LYS A 252 5.47 12.88 -9.30
CA LYS A 252 6.93 12.72 -9.29
C LYS A 252 7.36 11.26 -9.12
N PHE A 253 6.70 10.52 -8.23
CA PHE A 253 6.97 9.09 -8.08
C PHE A 253 6.75 8.33 -9.39
N LEU A 254 5.67 8.61 -10.11
CA LEU A 254 5.38 7.96 -11.37
C LEU A 254 6.34 8.41 -12.49
N THR A 255 6.60 9.71 -12.65
CA THR A 255 7.36 10.26 -13.78
C THR A 255 8.87 10.18 -13.63
N ASP A 256 9.36 10.34 -12.40
CA ASP A 256 10.79 10.50 -12.13
C ASP A 256 11.40 9.17 -11.67
N PHE A 257 10.58 8.28 -11.09
CA PHE A 257 11.01 6.96 -10.62
C PHE A 257 10.41 5.82 -11.46
N VAL A 258 9.09 5.58 -11.45
CA VAL A 258 8.50 4.42 -12.13
C VAL A 258 8.77 4.42 -13.64
N ARG A 259 8.60 5.56 -14.31
CA ARG A 259 8.80 5.69 -15.76
C ARG A 259 10.26 5.50 -16.20
N THR A 260 11.22 5.98 -15.40
CA THR A 260 12.65 6.04 -15.77
C THR A 260 13.39 4.74 -15.49
N ARG A 261 12.77 3.84 -14.73
CA ARG A 261 13.30 2.53 -14.40
C ARG A 261 13.36 1.59 -15.62
N PRO A 262 14.34 0.68 -15.68
CA PRO A 262 14.46 -0.27 -16.78
C PRO A 262 13.35 -1.33 -16.78
N GLU A 263 12.79 -1.67 -15.62
CA GLU A 263 11.81 -2.75 -15.49
C GLU A 263 10.51 -2.45 -16.27
N LYS A 264 9.97 -3.44 -16.98
CA LYS A 264 8.72 -3.32 -17.75
C LYS A 264 7.49 -3.65 -16.92
N GLU A 265 7.61 -4.55 -15.95
CA GLU A 265 6.54 -4.97 -15.04
C GLU A 265 6.97 -4.77 -13.58
N MET A 266 6.11 -4.16 -12.77
CA MET A 266 6.43 -3.78 -11.38
C MET A 266 5.25 -4.04 -10.46
N ALA A 267 5.52 -4.28 -9.18
CA ALA A 267 4.52 -4.18 -8.12
C ALA A 267 4.80 -2.97 -7.23
N VAL A 268 3.76 -2.24 -6.84
CA VAL A 268 3.82 -1.11 -5.90
C VAL A 268 2.85 -1.34 -4.76
N VAL A 269 3.36 -1.58 -3.54
CA VAL A 269 2.53 -1.78 -2.34
C VAL A 269 2.46 -0.48 -1.53
N SER A 270 1.26 0.09 -1.48
CA SER A 270 0.98 1.45 -0.99
C SER A 270 -0.30 1.49 -0.14
N HIS A 271 -0.97 2.65 -0.09
CA HIS A 271 -2.04 2.96 0.85
C HIS A 271 -3.22 3.60 0.14
N SER A 272 -4.38 3.54 0.79
CA SER A 272 -5.63 3.87 0.11
C SER A 272 -5.78 5.34 -0.26
N ALA A 273 -5.44 6.29 0.62
CA ALA A 273 -5.68 7.70 0.29
C ALA A 273 -4.69 8.19 -0.79
N TYR A 274 -3.44 7.71 -0.73
CA TYR A 274 -2.45 7.88 -1.78
C TYR A 274 -2.92 7.31 -3.14
N LEU A 275 -3.31 6.04 -3.19
CA LEU A 275 -3.75 5.39 -4.43
C LEU A 275 -5.02 6.04 -5.00
N PHE A 276 -5.93 6.49 -4.13
CA PHE A 276 -7.13 7.21 -4.55
C PHE A 276 -6.81 8.55 -5.19
N ASN A 277 -5.97 9.38 -4.56
CA ASN A 277 -5.48 10.63 -5.14
C ASN A 277 -4.79 10.39 -6.49
N MET A 278 -3.91 9.38 -6.55
CA MET A 278 -3.19 9.00 -7.77
C MET A 278 -4.14 8.66 -8.93
N CYS A 279 -5.12 7.76 -8.71
CA CYS A 279 -6.01 7.29 -9.76
C CYS A 279 -7.08 8.33 -10.18
N ASN A 280 -7.34 9.35 -9.38
CA ASN A 280 -8.34 10.38 -9.70
C ASN A 280 -7.72 11.71 -10.17
N ALA A 281 -6.51 12.07 -9.74
CA ALA A 281 -5.93 13.40 -9.97
C ALA A 281 -4.57 13.39 -10.70
N VAL A 282 -3.96 12.22 -10.93
CA VAL A 282 -2.61 12.12 -11.52
C VAL A 282 -2.61 11.25 -12.76
N ILE A 283 -3.30 10.12 -12.72
CA ILE A 283 -3.42 9.19 -13.82
C ILE A 283 -4.80 9.35 -14.45
N ASP A 284 -4.84 9.45 -15.78
CA ASP A 284 -6.07 9.39 -16.56
C ASP A 284 -6.52 7.93 -16.66
N CYS A 285 -7.51 7.56 -15.84
CA CYS A 285 -8.17 6.25 -15.87
C CYS A 285 -9.38 6.21 -16.81
N GLY A 286 -9.64 7.28 -17.58
CA GLY A 286 -10.86 7.45 -18.37
C GLY A 286 -12.14 7.23 -17.56
N ASP A 287 -13.06 6.45 -18.11
CA ASP A 287 -14.35 6.12 -17.49
C ASP A 287 -14.30 4.87 -16.58
N ASP A 288 -13.12 4.31 -16.29
CA ASP A 288 -13.00 3.14 -15.41
C ASP A 288 -13.22 3.52 -13.94
N GLU A 289 -14.47 3.41 -13.49
CA GLU A 289 -14.85 3.67 -12.09
C GLU A 289 -14.25 2.68 -11.10
N GLU A 290 -13.81 1.50 -11.54
CA GLU A 290 -13.15 0.55 -10.66
C GLU A 290 -11.76 1.06 -10.30
N LEU A 291 -10.94 1.47 -11.28
CA LEU A 291 -9.64 2.09 -11.04
C LEU A 291 -9.75 3.35 -10.17
N LYS A 292 -10.76 4.18 -10.42
CA LYS A 292 -11.01 5.42 -9.68
C LYS A 292 -11.65 5.22 -8.30
N SER A 293 -12.09 4.01 -7.96
CA SER A 293 -12.70 3.71 -6.67
C SER A 293 -11.67 3.55 -5.54
N TRP A 294 -12.12 3.69 -4.30
CA TRP A 294 -11.29 3.43 -3.12
C TRP A 294 -10.85 1.96 -3.08
N PHE A 295 -9.53 1.73 -3.03
CA PHE A 295 -8.97 0.39 -2.91
C PHE A 295 -9.41 -0.27 -1.60
N LEU A 296 -9.87 -1.51 -1.67
CA LEU A 296 -10.14 -2.38 -0.53
C LEU A 296 -8.83 -2.90 0.07
N THR A 297 -8.87 -3.32 1.33
CA THR A 297 -7.69 -3.84 2.05
C THR A 297 -7.08 -5.02 1.31
N SER A 298 -5.76 -5.00 1.10
CA SER A 298 -5.03 -6.03 0.34
C SER A 298 -5.40 -6.15 -1.15
N GLU A 299 -6.25 -5.28 -1.69
CA GLU A 299 -6.63 -5.30 -3.11
C GLU A 299 -5.44 -5.00 -4.02
N ILE A 300 -5.27 -5.81 -5.07
CA ILE A 300 -4.30 -5.63 -6.14
C ILE A 300 -5.06 -5.22 -7.40
N ARG A 301 -4.69 -4.07 -8.00
CA ARG A 301 -5.15 -3.64 -9.32
C ARG A 301 -3.96 -3.55 -10.28
N SER A 302 -4.07 -4.25 -11.39
CA SER A 302 -3.06 -4.26 -12.46
C SER A 302 -3.42 -3.21 -13.50
N MET A 303 -2.46 -2.35 -13.84
CA MET A 303 -2.65 -1.27 -14.80
C MET A 303 -1.52 -1.29 -15.82
N ARG A 304 -1.85 -1.12 -17.10
CA ARG A 304 -0.89 -0.67 -18.11
C ARG A 304 -0.85 0.85 -18.06
N LEU A 305 0.29 1.41 -17.69
CA LEU A 305 0.54 2.84 -17.66
C LEU A 305 1.28 3.27 -18.93
N THR A 306 0.73 4.26 -19.64
CA THR A 306 1.35 4.88 -20.80
C THR A 306 1.70 6.34 -20.48
N PHE A 307 2.98 6.66 -20.57
CA PHE A 307 3.56 7.98 -20.30
C PHE A 307 3.80 8.70 -21.63
N GLU A 308 3.08 9.78 -21.88
CA GLU A 308 3.14 10.60 -23.09
C GLU A 308 3.87 11.91 -22.77
N CYS A 309 5.04 12.11 -23.39
CA CYS A 309 5.95 13.26 -23.15
C CYS A 309 5.85 14.35 -24.21
#